data_AF-A0A821M4Q1-F1
#
_entry.id   AF-A0A821M4Q1-F1
#
_cell.length_a   1.000
_cell.length_b   1.000
_cell.length_c   1.000
_cell.angle_alpha   90.00
_cell.angle_beta   90.00
_cell.angle_gamma   90.00
#
_symmetry.space_group_name_H-M   'P 1'
#
loop_
_entity.id
_entity.type
_entity.pdbx_description
1 polymer ?
#
loop_
_entity_poly.entity_id
_entity_poly.type
_entity_poly.pdbx_seq_one_letter_code
_entity_poly.pdbx_strand_id
1 'polypeptide(L)'
;MFCENESDYNLTLVCISSLLDENVSISMPKKSPSLSALSATTPTSNYRSTATTTETIHESYETLRRDARFHASKRKECFNKADQANRHGMIGVASYYINQAREQARLMKDANRTASEHLSRTRLVKFRQTHQLDLHELYPDEALHLFKLAEEELNGGNRRATPKSIEVITGYGKHSAYGGGCGKIRSTILAYLRQKKYK
;
A
#
# COMPACT_ATOMS: atom_id res chain seq x y z
N MET A 1 4.53 11.49 -9.63
CA MET A 1 3.22 11.01 -9.14
C MET A 1 3.14 9.52 -9.43
N PHE A 2 2.73 8.72 -8.45
CA PHE A 2 2.95 7.27 -8.43
C PHE A 2 1.98 6.53 -9.35
N CYS A 3 2.47 6.07 -10.50
CA CYS A 3 1.82 5.01 -11.24
C CYS A 3 2.63 3.74 -10.98
N GLU A 4 2.15 2.83 -10.11
CA GLU A 4 2.75 1.51 -10.01
C GLU A 4 2.65 0.84 -11.39
N ASN A 5 3.79 0.39 -11.89
CA ASN A 5 3.90 -0.24 -13.19
C ASN A 5 3.32 -1.66 -13.12
N GLU A 6 2.43 -1.98 -14.07
CA GLU A 6 1.99 -3.36 -14.37
C GLU A 6 3.15 -4.36 -14.54
N SER A 7 4.40 -3.88 -14.71
CA SER A 7 5.61 -4.72 -14.78
C SER A 7 5.82 -5.59 -13.54
N ASP A 8 5.44 -5.11 -12.35
CA ASP A 8 5.74 -5.81 -11.10
C ASP A 8 4.76 -6.98 -10.83
N TYR A 9 3.58 -6.94 -11.45
CA TYR A 9 2.64 -8.07 -11.48
C TYR A 9 3.11 -9.15 -12.47
N ASN A 10 3.62 -8.73 -13.64
CA ASN A 10 4.13 -9.65 -14.65
C ASN A 10 5.34 -10.45 -14.15
N LEU A 11 6.28 -9.83 -13.43
CA LEU A 11 7.44 -10.54 -12.89
C LEU A 11 7.04 -11.62 -11.87
N THR A 12 5.98 -11.37 -11.09
CA THR A 12 5.45 -12.32 -10.10
C THR A 12 4.80 -13.53 -10.79
N LEU A 13 4.06 -13.31 -11.88
CA LEU A 13 3.44 -14.39 -12.64
C LEU A 13 4.48 -15.27 -13.33
N VAL A 14 5.49 -14.68 -13.98
CA VAL A 14 6.56 -15.44 -14.66
C VAL A 14 7.33 -16.34 -13.69
N CYS A 15 7.70 -15.84 -12.51
CA CYS A 15 8.41 -16.64 -11.51
C CYS A 15 7.53 -17.77 -10.93
N ILE A 16 6.24 -17.52 -10.70
CA ILE A 16 5.34 -18.53 -10.13
C ILE A 16 5.02 -19.62 -11.17
N SER A 17 4.75 -19.26 -12.42
CA SER A 17 4.49 -20.22 -13.50
C SER A 17 5.68 -21.16 -13.71
N SER A 18 6.90 -20.63 -13.74
CA SER A 18 8.13 -21.42 -13.91
C SER A 18 8.37 -22.45 -12.80
N LEU A 19 7.72 -22.31 -11.64
CA LEU A 19 7.82 -23.25 -10.51
C LEU A 19 6.65 -24.24 -10.42
N LEU A 20 5.53 -23.95 -11.09
CA LEU A 20 4.35 -24.82 -11.11
C LEU A 20 4.42 -25.85 -12.24
N ASP A 21 5.30 -25.67 -13.23
CA ASP A 21 5.51 -26.62 -14.33
C ASP A 21 6.22 -27.92 -13.87
N GLU A 22 6.82 -27.94 -12.68
CA GLU A 22 7.33 -29.16 -12.05
C GLU A 22 6.57 -29.46 -10.74
N ASN A 23 5.80 -30.54 -10.73
CA ASN A 23 5.06 -31.05 -9.56
C ASN A 23 5.99 -31.18 -8.33
N VAL A 24 5.83 -30.29 -7.35
CA VAL A 24 6.49 -30.44 -6.04
C VAL A 24 5.46 -30.46 -4.91
N SER A 25 5.30 -31.65 -4.33
CA SER A 25 4.66 -31.92 -3.06
C SER A 25 5.41 -31.21 -1.92
N ILE A 26 4.72 -30.36 -1.17
CA ILE A 26 5.30 -29.53 -0.12
C ILE A 26 5.62 -30.39 1.12
N SER A 27 6.90 -30.44 1.50
CA SER A 27 7.37 -30.89 2.82
C SER A 27 8.12 -29.74 3.49
N MET A 28 7.61 -29.31 4.65
CA MET A 28 8.20 -28.28 5.50
C MET A 28 9.41 -28.81 6.27
N PRO A 29 10.58 -28.14 6.29
CA PRO A 29 11.58 -28.42 7.30
C PRO A 29 11.21 -27.77 8.64
N LYS A 30 11.34 -28.57 9.71
CA LYS A 30 11.05 -28.23 11.11
C LYS A 30 12.07 -27.24 11.69
N LYS A 31 11.56 -26.39 12.60
CA LYS A 31 12.25 -25.48 13.51
C LYS A 31 13.41 -26.19 14.26
N SER A 32 14.54 -25.50 14.42
CA SER A 32 15.64 -25.90 15.31
C SER A 32 16.18 -24.65 16.05
N PRO A 33 17.00 -24.78 17.12
CA PRO A 33 16.56 -24.47 18.49
C PRO A 33 17.29 -23.29 19.15
N SER A 34 16.74 -22.87 20.29
CA SER A 34 17.28 -21.88 21.24
C SER A 34 18.57 -22.35 21.92
N LEU A 35 19.50 -21.42 22.15
CA LEU A 35 20.63 -21.59 23.06
C LEU A 35 20.52 -20.58 24.23
N SER A 36 20.29 -21.12 25.42
CA SER A 36 20.62 -20.59 26.76
C SER A 36 22.13 -20.80 27.04
N ALA A 37 22.90 -20.12 27.89
CA ALA A 37 22.78 -19.12 28.96
C ALA A 37 24.21 -18.59 29.28
N LEU A 38 24.38 -17.50 30.04
CA LEU A 38 25.16 -17.43 31.31
C LEU A 38 25.44 -15.98 31.79
N SER A 39 24.92 -15.70 32.99
CA SER A 39 25.46 -14.97 34.17
C SER A 39 26.04 -13.54 34.12
N ALA A 40 25.25 -12.63 34.73
CA ALA A 40 25.53 -11.70 35.84
C ALA A 40 26.91 -11.01 35.99
N THR A 41 26.92 -9.67 35.93
CA THR A 41 27.55 -8.76 36.94
C THR A 41 26.95 -7.35 36.79
N THR A 42 26.45 -6.75 37.88
CA THR A 42 26.01 -5.35 37.98
C THR A 42 27.23 -4.41 38.11
N PRO A 43 27.12 -3.15 37.67
CA PRO A 43 27.00 -2.09 38.68
C PRO A 43 25.95 -1.03 38.35
N THR A 44 25.36 -0.57 39.43
CA THR A 44 24.46 0.58 39.59
C THR A 44 24.80 1.80 38.73
N SER A 45 23.85 2.21 37.90
CA SER A 45 23.67 3.62 37.53
C SER A 45 22.18 3.95 37.58
N ASN A 46 21.86 4.93 38.41
CA ASN A 46 20.54 5.53 38.54
C ASN A 46 20.09 6.10 37.18
N TYR A 47 19.10 5.49 36.55
CA TYR A 47 18.25 6.18 35.59
C TYR A 47 16.83 6.27 36.15
N ARG A 48 16.54 7.46 36.65
CA ARG A 48 15.20 7.95 36.99
C ARG A 48 14.61 8.59 35.75
N SER A 49 13.32 8.30 35.51
CA SER A 49 12.42 8.94 34.54
C SER A 49 12.67 8.51 33.09
N THR A 50 11.71 8.08 32.29
CA THR A 50 10.30 8.46 32.23
C THR A 50 9.50 7.27 31.70
N ALA A 51 8.24 7.18 32.13
CA ALA A 51 7.25 6.34 31.50
C ALA A 51 7.31 6.53 29.98
N THR A 52 7.48 5.44 29.24
CA THR A 52 7.19 5.42 27.80
C THR A 52 5.67 5.53 27.69
N THR A 53 5.18 6.76 27.82
CA THR A 53 3.91 7.18 27.25
C THR A 53 4.00 6.75 25.79
N THR A 54 3.18 5.78 25.41
CA THR A 54 2.90 5.44 24.02
C THR A 54 2.15 6.62 23.41
N GLU A 55 2.85 7.74 23.26
CA GLU A 55 2.48 8.74 22.27
C GLU A 55 2.53 8.00 20.95
N THR A 56 1.35 7.70 20.45
CA THR A 56 1.17 7.10 19.13
C THR A 56 1.63 8.17 18.15
N ILE A 57 2.93 8.17 17.81
CA ILE A 57 3.48 9.03 16.77
C ILE A 57 2.73 8.64 15.51
N HIS A 58 1.74 9.44 15.15
CA HIS A 58 0.96 9.23 13.95
C HIS A 58 1.91 9.48 12.79
N GLU A 59 2.41 8.39 12.22
CA GLU A 59 3.36 8.42 11.13
C GLU A 59 2.75 9.18 9.94
N SER A 60 3.52 10.13 9.39
CA SER A 60 3.02 10.97 8.31
C SER A 60 2.70 10.14 7.07
N TYR A 61 1.71 10.57 6.29
CA TYR A 61 1.38 10.00 4.98
C TYR A 61 2.61 9.75 4.09
N GLU A 62 3.55 10.71 4.06
CA GLU A 62 4.77 10.61 3.25
C GLU A 62 5.72 9.51 3.72
N THR A 63 5.80 9.29 5.04
CA THR A 63 6.59 8.20 5.60
C THR A 63 5.96 6.85 5.25
N LEU A 64 4.65 6.70 5.44
CA LEU A 64 3.93 5.47 5.09
C LEU A 64 4.06 5.12 3.59
N ARG A 65 3.98 6.13 2.71
CA ARG A 65 4.22 5.93 1.27
C ARG A 65 5.68 5.62 0.96
N ARG A 66 6.64 6.17 1.72
CA ARG A 66 8.06 5.82 1.58
C ARG A 66 8.28 4.35 1.94
N ASP A 67 7.64 3.87 3.00
CA ASP A 67 7.76 2.49 3.44
C ASP A 67 7.15 1.51 2.45
N ALA A 68 5.98 1.85 1.88
CA ALA A 68 5.41 1.06 0.78
C ALA A 68 6.39 0.93 -0.41
N ARG A 69 7.05 2.04 -0.80
CA ARG A 69 8.07 2.02 -1.87
C ARG A 69 9.31 1.22 -1.50
N PHE A 70 9.71 1.27 -0.24
CA PHE A 70 10.83 0.46 0.27
C PHE A 70 10.51 -1.04 0.14
N HIS A 71 9.34 -1.47 0.60
CA HIS A 71 8.88 -2.86 0.46
C HIS A 71 8.71 -3.28 -1.01
N ALA A 72 8.21 -2.40 -1.88
CA ALA A 72 8.14 -2.65 -3.32
C ALA A 72 9.54 -2.93 -3.93
N SER A 73 10.52 -2.12 -3.54
CA SER A 73 11.91 -2.27 -3.99
C SER A 73 12.51 -3.59 -3.50
N LYS A 74 12.27 -3.96 -2.23
CA LYS A 74 12.74 -5.22 -1.65
C LYS A 74 12.07 -6.44 -2.27
N ARG A 75 10.77 -6.35 -2.58
CA ARG A 75 10.03 -7.39 -3.32
C ARG A 75 10.67 -7.64 -4.68
N LYS A 76 10.99 -6.58 -5.44
CA LYS A 76 11.66 -6.67 -6.74
C LYS A 76 13.04 -7.32 -6.61
N GLU A 77 13.82 -6.91 -5.62
CA GLU A 77 15.13 -7.51 -5.33
C GLU A 77 15.00 -9.02 -5.06
N CYS A 78 14.01 -9.43 -4.28
CA CYS A 78 13.75 -10.85 -3.99
C CYS A 78 13.38 -11.63 -5.25
N PHE A 79 12.51 -11.10 -6.12
CA PHE A 79 12.18 -11.78 -7.38
C PHE A 79 13.37 -11.90 -8.32
N ASN A 80 14.22 -10.87 -8.42
CA ASN A 80 15.44 -10.97 -9.21
C ASN A 80 16.37 -12.07 -8.70
N LYS A 81 16.49 -12.23 -7.38
CA LYS A 81 17.28 -13.32 -6.78
C LYS A 81 16.64 -14.69 -7.00
N ALA A 82 15.31 -14.78 -6.95
CA ALA A 82 14.59 -16.00 -7.25
C ALA A 82 14.79 -16.44 -8.71
N ASP A 83 14.70 -15.50 -9.66
CA ASP A 83 14.93 -15.76 -11.09
C ASP A 83 16.37 -16.24 -11.35
N GLN A 84 17.37 -15.59 -10.74
CA GLN A 84 18.76 -16.03 -10.83
C GLN A 84 18.94 -17.46 -10.28
N ALA A 85 18.40 -17.75 -9.09
CA ALA A 85 18.47 -19.08 -8.51
C ALA A 85 17.78 -20.14 -9.38
N ASN A 86 16.65 -19.79 -10.01
CA ASN A 86 15.93 -20.67 -10.91
C ASN A 86 16.76 -21.01 -12.16
N ARG A 87 17.41 -20.01 -12.77
CA ARG A 87 18.32 -20.21 -13.92
C ARG A 87 19.50 -21.12 -13.60
N HIS A 88 19.90 -21.21 -12.34
CA HIS A 88 20.96 -22.09 -11.86
C HIS A 88 20.46 -23.45 -11.34
N GLY A 89 19.16 -23.76 -11.49
CA GLY A 89 18.56 -25.01 -10.98
C GLY A 89 18.50 -25.09 -9.45
N MET A 90 18.69 -23.97 -8.75
CA MET A 90 18.71 -23.90 -7.28
C MET A 90 17.29 -23.69 -6.73
N ILE A 91 16.42 -24.70 -6.91
CA ILE A 91 14.97 -24.59 -6.64
C ILE A 91 14.66 -24.19 -5.19
N GLY A 92 15.38 -24.75 -4.20
CA GLY A 92 15.18 -24.40 -2.79
C GLY A 92 15.47 -22.93 -2.49
N VAL A 93 16.51 -22.37 -3.12
CA VAL A 93 16.88 -20.95 -2.97
C VAL A 93 15.90 -20.05 -3.71
N ALA A 94 15.43 -20.45 -4.89
CA ALA A 94 14.39 -19.74 -5.61
C ALA A 94 13.08 -19.64 -4.79
N SER A 95 12.64 -20.75 -4.21
CA SER A 95 11.45 -20.81 -3.34
C SER A 95 11.59 -19.92 -2.10
N TYR A 96 12.76 -19.90 -1.47
CA TYR A 96 13.05 -19.01 -0.33
C TYR A 96 12.88 -17.54 -0.70
N TYR A 97 13.44 -17.09 -1.83
CA TYR A 97 13.31 -15.70 -2.26
C TYR A 97 11.89 -15.33 -2.69
N ILE A 98 11.11 -16.27 -3.23
CA ILE A 98 9.69 -16.03 -3.53
C ILE A 98 8.88 -15.83 -2.27
N ASN A 99 9.11 -16.64 -1.23
CA ASN A 99 8.43 -16.48 0.05
C ASN A 99 8.77 -15.12 0.68
N GLN A 100 10.03 -14.67 0.59
CA GLN A 100 10.39 -13.31 0.99
C GLN A 100 9.68 -12.23 0.15
N ALA A 101 9.61 -12.41 -1.18
CA ALA A 101 8.92 -11.47 -2.05
C ALA A 101 7.43 -11.35 -1.72
N ARG A 102 6.77 -12.46 -1.34
CA ARG A 102 5.38 -12.49 -0.86
C ARG A 102 5.21 -11.71 0.43
N GLU A 103 6.13 -11.87 1.38
CA GLU A 103 6.07 -11.12 2.64
C GLU A 103 6.26 -9.62 2.40
N GLN A 104 7.21 -9.22 1.55
CA GLN A 104 7.37 -7.82 1.15
C GLN A 104 6.13 -7.27 0.44
N ALA A 105 5.43 -8.10 -0.35
CA ALA A 105 4.16 -7.70 -0.96
C ALA A 105 3.07 -7.45 0.09
N ARG A 106 3.02 -8.24 1.16
CA ARG A 106 2.09 -8.04 2.27
C ARG A 106 2.38 -6.72 2.99
N LEU A 107 3.64 -6.49 3.36
CA LEU A 107 4.07 -5.26 4.04
C LEU A 107 3.82 -4.00 3.19
N MET A 108 4.11 -4.07 1.89
CA MET A 108 3.79 -3.01 0.92
C MET A 108 2.29 -2.69 0.91
N LYS A 109 1.42 -3.70 0.85
CA LYS A 109 -0.03 -3.53 0.86
C LYS A 109 -0.52 -2.93 2.18
N ASP A 110 0.02 -3.38 3.31
CA ASP A 110 -0.34 -2.87 4.62
C ASP A 110 0.08 -1.39 4.76
N ALA A 111 1.29 -1.03 4.36
CA ALA A 111 1.76 0.36 4.36
C ALA A 111 0.93 1.28 3.43
N ASN A 112 0.61 0.81 2.22
CA ASN A 112 -0.26 1.54 1.29
C ASN A 112 -1.67 1.73 1.86
N ARG A 113 -2.25 0.69 2.48
CA ARG A 113 -3.56 0.77 3.13
C ARG A 113 -3.56 1.83 4.23
N THR A 114 -2.60 1.78 5.14
CA THR A 114 -2.48 2.75 6.24
C THR A 114 -2.31 4.17 5.71
N ALA A 115 -1.48 4.37 4.68
CA ALA A 115 -1.29 5.67 4.04
C ALA A 115 -2.59 6.21 3.44
N SER A 116 -3.31 5.36 2.69
CA SER A 116 -4.58 5.70 2.06
C SER A 116 -5.66 6.06 3.08
N GLU A 117 -5.77 5.29 4.16
CA GLU A 117 -6.71 5.57 5.24
C GLU A 117 -6.40 6.90 5.94
N HIS A 118 -5.13 7.17 6.26
CA HIS A 118 -4.72 8.45 6.84
C HIS A 118 -5.15 9.61 5.93
N LEU A 119 -4.81 9.55 4.65
CA LEU A 119 -5.08 10.64 3.71
C LEU A 119 -6.59 10.81 3.49
N SER A 120 -7.33 9.70 3.37
CA SER A 120 -8.77 9.68 3.21
C SER A 120 -9.49 10.34 4.38
N ARG A 121 -9.10 10.02 5.63
CA ARG A 121 -9.67 10.65 6.83
C ARG A 121 -9.46 12.16 6.81
N THR A 122 -8.23 12.62 6.55
CA THR A 122 -7.92 14.06 6.50
C THR A 122 -8.73 14.78 5.44
N ARG A 123 -8.86 14.19 4.24
CA ARG A 123 -9.57 14.81 3.13
C ARG A 123 -11.08 14.78 3.28
N LEU A 124 -11.63 13.74 3.91
CA LEU A 124 -13.05 13.68 4.22
C LEU A 124 -13.46 14.77 5.23
N VAL A 125 -12.61 15.06 6.22
CA VAL A 125 -12.82 16.20 7.13
C VAL A 125 -12.86 17.53 6.36
N LYS A 126 -11.91 17.76 5.45
CA LYS A 126 -11.89 18.95 4.59
C LYS A 126 -13.12 19.02 3.67
N PHE A 127 -13.52 17.88 3.10
CA PHE A 127 -14.68 17.76 2.22
C PHE A 127 -15.98 18.19 2.93
N ARG A 128 -16.19 17.78 4.19
CA ARG A 128 -17.39 18.16 4.95
C ARG A 128 -17.55 19.68 5.14
N GLN A 129 -16.45 20.43 5.12
CA GLN A 129 -16.43 21.88 5.30
C GLN A 129 -16.54 22.64 3.98
N THR A 130 -15.94 22.10 2.91
CA THR A 130 -15.71 22.84 1.65
C THR A 130 -16.53 22.32 0.47
N HIS A 131 -17.08 21.10 0.58
CA HIS A 131 -17.70 20.36 -0.52
C HIS A 131 -16.77 20.15 -1.72
N GLN A 132 -15.47 20.21 -1.48
CA GLN A 132 -14.42 19.91 -2.44
C GLN A 132 -13.75 18.60 -2.03
N LEU A 133 -13.90 17.56 -2.86
CA LEU A 133 -13.30 16.26 -2.63
C LEU A 133 -12.00 16.14 -3.39
N ASP A 134 -10.92 15.98 -2.63
CA ASP A 134 -9.59 15.88 -3.20
C ASP A 134 -9.14 14.43 -3.35
N LEU A 135 -8.90 14.00 -4.58
CA LEU A 135 -8.49 12.63 -4.93
C LEU A 135 -7.07 12.57 -5.50
N HIS A 136 -6.34 13.69 -5.58
CA HIS A 136 -4.95 13.66 -6.06
C HIS A 136 -4.08 12.75 -5.16
N GLU A 137 -2.96 12.22 -5.64
CA GLU A 137 -2.03 11.37 -4.84
C GLU A 137 -2.56 10.00 -4.35
N LEU A 138 -3.85 9.73 -4.52
CA LEU A 138 -4.41 8.40 -4.28
C LEU A 138 -4.22 7.51 -5.51
N TYR A 139 -4.10 6.20 -5.30
CA TYR A 139 -4.25 5.25 -6.39
C TYR A 139 -5.72 5.19 -6.87
N PRO A 140 -5.99 4.77 -8.12
CA PRO A 140 -7.35 4.78 -8.66
C PRO A 140 -8.39 4.06 -7.79
N ASP A 141 -8.03 2.92 -7.20
CA ASP A 141 -8.94 2.15 -6.34
C ASP A 141 -9.17 2.85 -4.99
N GLU A 142 -8.12 3.44 -4.41
CA GLU A 142 -8.20 4.24 -3.19
C GLU A 142 -9.07 5.49 -3.40
N ALA A 143 -8.89 6.17 -4.54
CA ALA A 143 -9.66 7.34 -4.93
C ALA A 143 -11.14 7.01 -5.12
N LEU A 144 -11.45 5.86 -5.76
CA LEU A 144 -12.82 5.40 -5.92
C LEU A 144 -13.45 5.04 -4.56
N HIS A 145 -12.69 4.45 -3.64
CA HIS A 145 -13.16 4.16 -2.30
C HIS A 145 -13.51 5.44 -1.52
N LEU A 146 -12.62 6.43 -1.52
CA LEU A 146 -12.88 7.72 -0.88
C LEU A 146 -14.06 8.46 -1.53
N PHE A 147 -14.20 8.38 -2.85
CA PHE A 147 -15.35 8.95 -3.56
C PHE A 147 -16.68 8.35 -3.09
N LYS A 148 -16.75 7.02 -2.94
CA LYS A 148 -17.95 6.33 -2.43
C LYS A 148 -18.27 6.73 -0.99
N LEU A 149 -17.25 6.87 -0.14
CA LEU A 149 -17.46 7.31 1.24
C LEU A 149 -18.04 8.74 1.30
N ALA A 150 -17.54 9.65 0.47
CA ALA A 150 -18.09 10.99 0.35
C ALA A 150 -19.53 11.00 -0.21
N GLU A 151 -19.82 10.14 -1.20
CA GLU A 151 -21.17 9.94 -1.74
C GLU A 151 -22.15 9.44 -0.66
N GLU A 152 -21.73 8.48 0.16
CA GLU A 152 -22.52 7.95 1.28
C GLU A 152 -22.85 9.05 2.30
N GLU A 153 -21.88 9.91 2.66
CA GLU A 153 -22.12 11.04 3.57
C GLU A 153 -23.10 12.07 3.00
N LEU A 154 -22.99 12.39 1.70
CA LEU A 154 -23.94 13.29 1.04
C LEU A 154 -25.36 12.70 1.01
N ASN A 155 -25.48 11.41 0.71
CA ASN A 155 -26.77 10.73 0.63
C ASN A 155 -27.43 10.53 2.01
N GLY A 156 -26.63 10.39 3.06
CA GLY A 156 -27.12 10.30 4.45
C GLY A 156 -27.46 11.65 5.09
N GLY A 157 -27.01 12.76 4.51
CA GLY A 157 -27.23 14.11 5.02
C GLY A 157 -28.65 14.66 4.82
N ASN A 158 -28.95 15.78 5.48
CA ASN A 158 -30.23 16.47 5.27
C ASN A 158 -30.30 17.04 3.84
N ARG A 159 -31.30 16.61 3.05
CA ARG A 159 -31.51 17.03 1.65
C ARG A 159 -31.63 18.55 1.44
N ARG A 160 -31.99 19.32 2.47
CA ARG A 160 -32.07 20.79 2.40
C ARG A 160 -30.73 21.48 2.65
N ALA A 161 -29.80 20.83 3.35
CA ALA A 161 -28.49 21.38 3.70
C ALA A 161 -27.35 20.80 2.85
N THR A 162 -27.60 19.71 2.13
CA THR A 162 -26.62 19.06 1.26
C THR A 162 -26.49 19.81 -0.07
N PRO A 163 -25.26 20.04 -0.55
CA PRO A 163 -25.05 20.71 -1.82
C PRO A 163 -25.55 19.83 -2.98
N LYS A 164 -26.06 20.47 -4.04
CA LYS A 164 -26.53 19.77 -5.26
C LYS A 164 -25.38 19.26 -6.13
N SER A 165 -24.17 19.79 -5.94
CA SER A 165 -22.98 19.46 -6.70
C SER A 165 -21.74 19.61 -5.81
N ILE A 166 -20.73 18.80 -6.05
CA ILE A 166 -19.43 18.88 -5.38
C ILE A 166 -18.32 19.07 -6.41
N GLU A 167 -17.23 19.68 -5.98
CA GLU A 167 -16.01 19.77 -6.80
C GLU A 167 -15.12 18.56 -6.52
N VAL A 168 -14.60 17.92 -7.56
CA VAL A 168 -13.72 16.74 -7.43
C VAL A 168 -12.37 17.03 -8.08
N ILE A 169 -11.32 17.10 -7.26
CA ILE A 169 -9.95 17.31 -7.72
C ILE A 169 -9.32 15.94 -8.00
N THR A 170 -9.03 15.64 -9.27
CA THR A 170 -8.45 14.34 -9.69
C THR A 170 -6.94 14.43 -10.01
N GLY A 171 -6.35 15.62 -9.90
CA GLY A 171 -4.95 15.90 -10.20
C GLY A 171 -4.66 16.28 -11.66
N TYR A 172 -3.40 16.61 -11.94
CA TYR A 172 -2.92 16.99 -13.27
C TYR A 172 -2.73 15.74 -14.13
N GLY A 173 -3.67 15.47 -15.03
CA GLY A 173 -3.69 14.25 -15.87
C GLY A 173 -2.42 14.02 -16.70
N LYS A 174 -2.33 12.84 -17.34
CA LYS A 174 -1.13 12.35 -18.03
C LYS A 174 -0.55 13.32 -19.09
N HIS A 175 -1.40 14.12 -19.73
CA HIS A 175 -1.02 15.05 -20.80
C HIS A 175 -0.88 16.52 -20.33
N SER A 176 -0.94 16.80 -19.02
CA SER A 176 -0.74 18.15 -18.50
C SER A 176 0.71 18.61 -18.72
N ALA A 177 0.92 19.91 -18.97
CA ALA A 177 2.26 20.52 -19.07
C ALA A 177 3.06 20.41 -17.76
N TYR A 178 2.38 20.30 -16.61
CA TYR A 178 2.97 19.97 -15.30
C TYR A 178 3.10 18.45 -15.09
N GLY A 179 3.32 17.72 -16.18
CA GLY A 179 2.99 16.31 -16.39
C GLY A 179 3.74 15.32 -15.51
N GLY A 180 2.96 14.64 -14.67
CA GLY A 180 3.38 13.41 -14.02
C GLY A 180 2.23 12.56 -13.47
N GLY A 181 0.97 12.95 -13.66
CA GLY A 181 -0.18 12.33 -13.00
C GLY A 181 -0.81 11.16 -13.72
N CYS A 182 -1.31 10.21 -12.94
CA CYS A 182 -2.03 9.05 -13.44
C CYS A 182 -3.44 9.48 -13.87
N GLY A 183 -3.63 9.76 -15.16
CA GLY A 183 -4.96 10.07 -15.74
C GLY A 183 -6.04 8.99 -15.52
N LYS A 184 -5.66 7.86 -14.90
CA LYS A 184 -6.56 6.77 -14.50
C LYS A 184 -7.59 7.23 -13.46
N ILE A 185 -7.27 8.09 -12.49
CA ILE A 185 -8.24 8.50 -11.45
C ILE A 185 -9.48 9.14 -12.06
N ARG A 186 -9.29 10.15 -12.92
CA ARG A 186 -10.40 10.81 -13.63
C ARG A 186 -11.23 9.82 -14.42
N SER A 187 -10.59 8.93 -15.19
CA SER A 187 -11.30 7.91 -15.96
C SER A 187 -12.09 6.95 -15.08
N THR A 188 -11.51 6.49 -13.96
CA THR A 188 -12.18 5.62 -12.98
C THR A 188 -13.42 6.28 -12.39
N ILE A 189 -13.31 7.54 -11.94
CA ILE A 189 -14.44 8.28 -11.36
C ILE A 189 -15.51 8.54 -12.43
N LEU A 190 -15.14 8.95 -13.64
CA LEU A 190 -16.11 9.16 -14.73
C LEU A 190 -16.84 7.87 -15.12
N ALA A 191 -16.13 6.73 -15.14
CA ALA A 191 -16.75 5.44 -15.39
C ALA A 191 -17.78 5.09 -14.30
N TYR A 192 -17.44 5.31 -13.03
CA TYR A 192 -18.35 5.11 -11.91
C TYR A 192 -19.59 6.02 -11.99
N LEU A 193 -19.40 7.32 -12.28
CA LEU A 193 -20.49 8.28 -12.39
C LEU A 193 -21.47 7.93 -13.52
N ARG A 194 -20.95 7.51 -14.68
CA ARG A 194 -21.76 7.03 -15.81
C ARG A 194 -22.59 5.80 -15.44
N GLN A 195 -22.00 4.84 -14.72
CA GLN A 195 -22.71 3.65 -14.25
C GLN A 195 -23.86 4.01 -13.31
N LYS A 196 -23.67 5.02 -12.45
CA LYS A 196 -24.68 5.51 -11.49
C LYS A 196 -25.65 6.55 -12.08
N LYS A 197 -25.51 6.91 -13.37
CA LYS A 197 -26.34 7.89 -14.08
C LYS A 197 -26.34 9.29 -13.45
N TYR A 198 -25.22 9.69 -12.86
CA TYR A 198 -25.02 11.09 -12.49
C TYR A 198 -24.89 11.96 -13.74
N LYS A 199 -25.39 13.20 -13.65
CA LYS A 199 -25.34 14.20 -14.73
C LYS A 199 -24.01 14.94 -14.73
#